data_AF-A0A5D2BV61-F1
#
_entry.id   AF-A0A5D2BV61-F1
#
_cell.length_a   1.000
_cell.length_b   1.000
_cell.length_c   1.000
_cell.angle_alpha   90.00
_cell.angle_beta   90.00
_cell.angle_gamma   90.00
#
_symmetry.space_group_name_H-M   'P 1'
#
loop_
_entity.id
_entity.type
_entity.pdbx_description
1 polymer ?
#
loop_
_entity_poly.entity_id
_entity_poly.type
_entity_poly.pdbx_seq_one_letter_code
_entity_poly.pdbx_strand_id
1 'polypeptide(L)'
;MATSIAARISRKAAASAFSAHRHVISSRCFATESAKTISPSSDRVKWDYRGQRKIIPLGQWVPKVAVDAYVAPNVVLAGQVTVYDGASVWNGCVLRGDLNKITVGFCSNVQERCVIHAAWSSPTGLPAETSIERFVTIGAYSLLRSCTIEPECIIGQHSILMEGSLVETHSILEAGSVVPPGRRIPTGELWAGNPARFVRALTHEETLEIPKLAVAINDLSKEHFSEFLPYSTVYLEVEKLKKSLGINI
;
A
#
# COMPACT_ATOMS: atom_id res chain seq x y z
N MET A 1 18.73 88.61 -12.12
CA MET A 1 18.31 89.16 -10.82
C MET A 1 16.79 89.27 -10.85
N ALA A 2 16.08 88.36 -10.18
CA ALA A 2 15.44 88.62 -8.87
C ALA A 2 14.24 89.58 -9.01
N THR A 3 13.01 89.31 -8.55
CA THR A 3 12.52 88.36 -7.56
C THR A 3 10.98 88.29 -7.63
N SER A 4 10.47 87.09 -7.35
CA SER A 4 9.11 86.75 -6.92
C SER A 4 8.74 87.35 -5.56
N ILE A 5 7.44 87.45 -5.24
CA ILE A 5 6.83 87.06 -3.95
C ILE A 5 5.32 86.86 -4.17
N ALA A 6 4.82 85.68 -3.80
CA ALA A 6 3.43 85.50 -3.37
C ALA A 6 3.43 84.53 -2.19
N ALA A 7 2.76 84.95 -1.12
CA ALA A 7 2.77 84.35 0.20
C ALA A 7 1.79 83.19 0.35
N ARG A 8 2.06 82.28 1.29
CA ARG A 8 1.17 82.08 2.46
C ARG A 8 1.84 81.24 3.55
N ILE A 9 1.58 81.68 4.78
CA ILE A 9 2.15 81.25 6.05
C ILE A 9 1.32 80.10 6.62
N SER A 10 1.98 79.10 7.21
CA SER A 10 1.39 78.25 8.25
C SER A 10 2.45 77.89 9.29
N ARG A 11 2.11 78.00 10.59
CA ARG A 11 3.00 77.73 11.72
C ARG A 11 2.35 76.76 12.72
N LYS A 12 3.17 75.77 13.11
CA LYS A 12 3.26 75.01 14.39
C LYS A 12 2.13 74.00 14.70
N ALA A 13 2.38 72.69 14.73
CA ALA A 13 3.23 71.84 15.59
C ALA A 13 2.53 71.38 16.88
N ALA A 14 2.17 70.09 16.93
CA ALA A 14 1.95 69.31 18.15
C ALA A 14 2.25 67.81 17.86
N ALA A 15 2.98 67.19 18.77
CA ALA A 15 3.54 65.86 18.67
C ALA A 15 2.49 64.74 18.80
N SER A 16 2.68 63.64 18.08
CA SER A 16 2.25 62.31 18.54
C SER A 16 3.20 61.25 17.99
N ALA A 17 3.78 60.47 18.89
CA ALA A 17 4.68 59.38 18.61
C ALA A 17 3.87 58.16 18.16
N PHE A 18 3.99 57.77 16.89
CA PHE A 18 3.56 56.46 16.43
C PHE A 18 4.80 55.56 16.26
N SER A 19 4.93 54.62 17.18
CA SER A 19 5.90 53.53 17.13
C SER A 19 5.60 52.64 15.92
N ALA A 20 6.44 52.74 14.89
CA ALA A 20 6.43 51.80 13.78
C ALA A 20 7.16 50.52 14.22
N HIS A 21 6.40 49.48 14.59
CA HIS A 21 6.92 48.13 14.71
C HIS A 21 7.44 47.66 13.33
N ARG A 22 8.73 47.86 13.08
CA ARG A 22 9.46 47.12 12.06
C ARG A 22 9.44 45.64 12.47
N HIS A 23 8.66 44.83 11.77
CA HIS A 23 8.84 43.38 11.79
C HIS A 23 10.25 43.08 11.28
N VAL A 24 11.16 42.80 12.21
CA VAL A 24 12.46 42.19 11.92
C VAL A 24 12.13 40.77 11.47
N ILE A 25 12.10 40.56 10.15
CA ILE A 25 12.17 39.23 9.58
C ILE A 25 13.56 38.71 9.96
N SER A 26 13.62 37.96 11.05
CA SER A 26 14.78 37.12 11.37
C SER A 26 14.93 36.16 10.19
N SER A 27 15.90 36.45 9.32
CA SER A 27 16.43 35.48 8.38
C SER A 27 17.01 34.35 9.21
N ARG A 28 16.19 33.32 9.48
CA ARG A 28 16.73 32.02 9.85
C ARG A 28 17.57 31.56 8.66
N CYS A 29 18.87 31.81 8.73
CA CYS A 29 19.83 31.03 7.97
C CYS A 29 19.53 29.57 8.29
N PHE A 30 18.90 28.86 7.36
CA PHE A 30 18.98 27.42 7.35
C PHE A 30 20.46 27.11 7.23
N ALA A 31 21.08 26.69 8.33
CA ALA A 31 22.39 26.08 8.27
C ALA A 31 22.26 24.94 7.25
N THR A 32 22.99 25.06 6.15
CA THR A 32 23.17 23.92 5.23
C THR A 32 23.88 22.86 6.06
N GLU A 33 23.14 21.87 6.55
CA GLU A 33 23.74 20.66 7.07
C GLU A 33 24.72 20.16 6.02
N SER A 34 26.00 20.09 6.39
CA SER A 34 27.04 19.52 5.55
C SER A 34 26.56 18.15 5.08
N ALA A 35 26.43 17.97 3.77
CA ALA A 35 26.03 16.68 3.19
C ALA A 35 26.93 15.59 3.78
N LYS A 36 26.34 14.67 4.56
CA LYS A 36 27.08 13.53 5.13
C LYS A 36 27.75 12.80 3.97
N THR A 37 29.07 12.64 4.04
CA THR A 37 29.83 11.85 3.08
C THR A 37 29.33 10.40 3.13
N ILE A 38 28.66 9.94 2.07
CA ILE A 38 28.13 8.59 1.98
C ILE A 38 29.27 7.67 1.55
N SER A 39 29.91 6.98 2.50
CA SER A 39 30.85 5.90 2.17
C SER A 39 30.08 4.58 2.00
N PRO A 40 30.13 3.93 0.83
CA PRO A 40 29.53 2.62 0.66
C PRO A 40 30.33 1.58 1.46
N SER A 41 29.65 0.75 2.24
CA SER A 41 30.30 -0.37 2.93
C SER A 41 30.74 -1.44 1.93
N SER A 42 31.99 -1.89 2.02
CA SER A 42 32.54 -2.99 1.19
C SER A 42 31.71 -4.27 1.29
N ASP A 43 31.11 -4.52 2.45
CA ASP A 43 30.41 -5.77 2.76
C ASP A 43 28.98 -5.80 2.17
N ARG A 44 28.50 -4.69 1.60
CA ARG A 44 27.18 -4.65 0.97
C ARG A 44 27.23 -5.38 -0.35
N VAL A 45 26.62 -6.56 -0.36
CA VAL A 45 26.48 -7.38 -1.56
C VAL A 45 25.46 -6.73 -2.51
N LYS A 46 25.84 -6.61 -3.80
CA LYS A 46 24.95 -6.10 -4.86
C LYS A 46 24.08 -7.18 -5.49
N TRP A 47 24.56 -8.41 -5.48
CA TRP A 47 23.90 -9.56 -6.08
C TRP A 47 23.86 -10.73 -5.10
N ASP A 48 22.66 -11.05 -4.61
CA ASP A 48 22.42 -12.27 -3.84
C ASP A 48 21.97 -13.36 -4.81
N TYR A 49 22.73 -14.45 -4.90
CA TYR A 49 22.46 -15.59 -5.77
C TYR A 49 21.12 -16.28 -5.46
N ARG A 50 20.56 -16.07 -4.26
CA ARG A 50 19.27 -16.64 -3.84
C ARG A 50 18.07 -15.85 -4.35
N GLY A 51 18.29 -14.63 -4.86
CA GLY A 51 17.23 -13.68 -5.16
C GLY A 51 16.44 -13.23 -3.92
N GLN A 52 15.29 -12.62 -4.15
CA GLN A 52 14.40 -12.19 -3.09
C GLN A 52 13.63 -13.39 -2.51
N ARG A 53 13.65 -13.54 -1.19
CA ARG A 53 12.90 -14.59 -0.49
C ARG A 53 11.40 -14.31 -0.53
N LYS A 54 10.60 -15.35 -0.81
CA LYS A 54 9.14 -15.29 -0.80
C LYS A 54 8.56 -15.02 0.60
N ILE A 55 9.07 -15.72 1.61
CA ILE A 55 8.64 -15.60 3.00
C ILE A 55 9.77 -14.95 3.81
N ILE A 56 9.49 -13.79 4.40
CA ILE A 56 10.45 -13.01 5.18
C ILE A 56 9.93 -12.90 6.62
N PRO A 57 10.54 -13.65 7.57
CA PRO A 57 10.23 -13.47 8.98
C PRO A 57 10.85 -12.17 9.51
N LEU A 58 10.12 -11.46 10.36
CA LEU A 58 10.56 -10.24 11.03
C LEU A 58 10.43 -10.42 12.55
N GLY A 59 11.54 -10.59 13.25
CA GLY A 59 11.54 -10.92 14.68
C GLY A 59 10.85 -12.27 14.94
N GLN A 60 9.78 -12.26 15.74
CA GLN A 60 8.97 -13.44 16.03
C GLN A 60 7.83 -13.65 15.00
N TRP A 61 7.63 -12.70 14.09
CA TRP A 61 6.52 -12.74 13.15
C TRP A 61 6.95 -13.46 11.88
N VAL A 62 6.31 -14.61 11.65
CA VAL A 62 6.52 -15.44 10.46
C VAL A 62 5.22 -15.45 9.66
N PRO A 63 5.26 -15.09 8.35
CA PRO A 63 4.11 -15.24 7.48
C PRO A 63 3.62 -16.69 7.44
N LYS A 64 2.32 -16.91 7.59
CA LYS A 64 1.68 -18.22 7.55
C LYS A 64 0.85 -18.34 6.27
N VAL A 65 1.03 -19.45 5.57
CA VAL A 65 0.32 -19.75 4.32
C VAL A 65 -0.33 -21.12 4.50
N ALA A 66 -1.62 -21.20 4.24
CA ALA A 66 -2.36 -22.46 4.23
C ALA A 66 -1.82 -23.41 3.15
N VAL A 67 -2.03 -24.72 3.33
CA VAL A 67 -1.42 -25.76 2.47
C VAL A 67 -2.02 -25.75 1.06
N ASP A 68 -3.29 -25.39 0.93
CA ASP A 68 -4.04 -25.31 -0.32
C ASP A 68 -3.99 -23.92 -0.97
N ALA A 69 -3.38 -22.94 -0.30
CA ALA A 69 -3.28 -21.58 -0.81
C ALA A 69 -2.15 -21.45 -1.85
N TYR A 70 -2.47 -20.83 -2.98
CA TYR A 70 -1.50 -20.56 -4.02
C TYR A 70 -0.77 -19.23 -3.77
N VAL A 71 0.55 -19.27 -3.61
CA VAL A 71 1.39 -18.08 -3.52
C VAL A 71 2.47 -18.14 -4.58
N ALA A 72 2.35 -17.25 -5.58
CA ALA A 72 3.27 -17.13 -6.69
C ALA A 72 4.74 -16.92 -6.23
N PRO A 73 5.73 -17.40 -7.01
CA PRO A 73 7.15 -17.37 -6.61
C PRO A 73 7.72 -15.96 -6.49
N ASN A 74 7.18 -14.99 -7.23
CA ASN A 74 7.65 -13.60 -7.25
C ASN A 74 7.04 -12.72 -6.15
N VAL A 75 6.21 -13.28 -5.27
CA VAL A 75 5.54 -12.55 -4.19
C VAL A 75 6.49 -12.34 -3.03
N VAL A 76 6.34 -11.22 -2.32
CA VAL A 76 7.03 -10.98 -1.05
C VAL A 76 6.00 -10.91 0.08
N LEU A 77 6.05 -11.88 0.98
CA LEU A 77 5.31 -11.91 2.24
C LEU A 77 6.27 -11.59 3.38
N ALA A 78 6.04 -10.48 4.09
CA ALA A 78 6.93 -10.04 5.17
C ALA A 78 6.16 -9.75 6.46
N GLY A 79 6.64 -10.24 7.60
CA GLY A 79 6.06 -9.98 8.92
C GLY A 79 4.78 -10.78 9.23
N GLN A 80 3.81 -10.13 9.86
CA GLN A 80 2.52 -10.73 10.25
C GLN A 80 1.56 -10.80 9.06
N VAL A 81 1.75 -11.78 8.17
CA VAL A 81 0.82 -12.04 7.07
C VAL A 81 0.26 -13.45 7.22
N THR A 82 -1.06 -13.58 7.15
CA THR A 82 -1.75 -14.88 7.16
C THR A 82 -2.57 -15.02 5.90
N VAL A 83 -2.27 -16.05 5.11
CA VAL A 83 -3.03 -16.43 3.91
C VAL A 83 -3.81 -17.70 4.26
N TYR A 84 -5.14 -17.58 4.30
CA TYR A 84 -6.07 -18.66 4.66
C TYR A 84 -6.36 -19.60 3.50
N ASP A 85 -7.15 -20.63 3.79
CA ASP A 85 -7.41 -21.74 2.87
C ASP A 85 -8.08 -21.28 1.56
N GLY A 86 -7.64 -21.87 0.45
CA GLY A 86 -8.11 -21.55 -0.90
C GLY A 86 -7.80 -20.13 -1.39
N ALA A 87 -7.07 -19.32 -0.61
CA ALA A 87 -6.67 -18.00 -1.04
C ALA A 87 -5.53 -18.06 -2.07
N SER A 88 -5.48 -17.06 -2.95
CA SER A 88 -4.43 -16.96 -3.97
C SER A 88 -3.76 -15.59 -3.99
N VAL A 89 -2.42 -15.57 -4.04
CA VAL A 89 -1.61 -14.35 -4.17
C VAL A 89 -0.77 -14.44 -5.44
N TRP A 90 -1.08 -13.55 -6.37
CA TRP A 90 -0.60 -13.61 -7.76
C TRP A 90 0.72 -12.85 -7.95
N ASN A 91 1.25 -12.92 -9.17
CA ASN A 91 2.61 -12.51 -9.50
C ASN A 91 2.92 -11.05 -9.12
N GLY A 92 4.07 -10.84 -8.48
CA GLY A 92 4.60 -9.51 -8.17
C GLY A 92 3.91 -8.79 -7.01
N CYS A 93 3.04 -9.46 -6.26
CA CYS A 93 2.44 -8.87 -5.08
C CYS A 93 3.44 -8.68 -3.95
N VAL A 94 3.22 -7.63 -3.14
CA VAL A 94 3.99 -7.36 -1.93
C VAL A 94 3.03 -7.19 -0.77
N LEU A 95 3.05 -8.13 0.18
CA LEU A 95 2.28 -8.07 1.41
C LEU A 95 3.24 -7.85 2.57
N ARG A 96 3.20 -6.66 3.15
CA ARG A 96 4.10 -6.25 4.23
C ARG A 96 3.29 -6.00 5.51
N GLY A 97 3.25 -7.00 6.39
CA GLY A 97 2.62 -6.93 7.70
C GLY A 97 3.62 -6.61 8.81
N ASP A 98 4.47 -5.58 8.61
CA ASP A 98 5.55 -5.25 9.54
C ASP A 98 5.15 -4.26 10.64
N LEU A 99 4.13 -3.44 10.41
CA LEU A 99 3.56 -2.56 11.45
C LEU A 99 2.34 -3.20 12.12
N ASN A 100 1.47 -3.83 11.35
CA ASN A 100 0.26 -4.51 11.81
C ASN A 100 -0.02 -5.76 10.95
N LYS A 101 -0.96 -6.60 11.41
CA LYS A 101 -1.31 -7.86 10.72
C LYS A 101 -2.05 -7.63 9.41
N ILE A 102 -1.82 -8.54 8.46
CA ILE A 102 -2.54 -8.65 7.20
C ILE A 102 -3.13 -10.05 7.13
N THR A 103 -4.43 -10.15 6.86
CA THR A 103 -5.15 -11.41 6.70
C THR A 103 -5.81 -11.47 5.33
N VAL A 104 -5.58 -12.57 4.60
CA VAL A 104 -6.24 -12.88 3.33
C VAL A 104 -7.14 -14.10 3.54
N GLY A 105 -8.45 -13.87 3.54
CA GLY A 105 -9.49 -14.83 3.91
C GLY A 105 -9.75 -15.93 2.88
N PHE A 106 -10.72 -16.77 3.21
CA PHE A 106 -11.05 -17.98 2.44
C PHE A 106 -11.43 -17.69 0.99
N CYS A 107 -10.82 -18.42 0.05
CA CYS A 107 -11.11 -18.31 -1.38
C CYS A 107 -10.99 -16.87 -1.95
N SER A 108 -10.21 -16.02 -1.28
CA SER A 108 -9.96 -14.65 -1.70
C SER A 108 -8.69 -14.57 -2.53
N ASN A 109 -8.68 -13.67 -3.50
CA ASN A 109 -7.57 -13.54 -4.43
C ASN A 109 -6.99 -12.13 -4.42
N VAL A 110 -5.67 -12.06 -4.44
CA VAL A 110 -4.87 -10.85 -4.57
C VAL A 110 -4.16 -10.92 -5.92
N GLN A 111 -4.71 -10.27 -6.94
CA GLN A 111 -4.21 -10.32 -8.31
C GLN A 111 -2.87 -9.59 -8.47
N GLU A 112 -2.32 -9.58 -9.68
CA GLU A 112 -0.94 -9.22 -9.97
C GLU A 112 -0.54 -7.83 -9.45
N ARG A 113 0.70 -7.74 -8.96
CA ARG A 113 1.35 -6.47 -8.58
C ARG A 113 0.57 -5.64 -7.56
N CYS A 114 -0.28 -6.28 -6.75
CA CYS A 114 -0.92 -5.61 -5.64
C CYS A 114 0.08 -5.33 -4.51
N VAL A 115 -0.06 -4.19 -3.86
CA VAL A 115 0.74 -3.82 -2.69
C VAL A 115 -0.18 -3.68 -1.50
N ILE A 116 0.03 -4.52 -0.48
CA ILE A 116 -0.72 -4.49 0.76
C ILE A 116 0.24 -4.15 1.89
N HIS A 117 -0.04 -3.04 2.57
CA HIS A 117 0.73 -2.59 3.71
C HIS A 117 -0.21 -2.25 4.85
N ALA A 118 0.24 -2.44 6.09
CA ALA A 118 -0.50 -2.00 7.26
C ALA A 118 0.20 -0.78 7.88
N ALA A 119 -0.53 0.30 8.12
CA ALA A 119 -0.08 1.47 8.85
C ALA A 119 0.14 1.13 10.34
N TRP A 120 0.96 1.92 11.05
CA TRP A 120 1.21 1.72 12.49
C TRP A 120 -0.03 2.01 13.35
N SER A 121 -0.70 3.12 13.03
CA SER A 121 -1.92 3.57 13.67
C SER A 121 -2.77 4.26 12.62
N SER A 122 -4.09 4.12 12.73
CA SER A 122 -5.01 4.81 11.83
C SER A 122 -5.33 6.20 12.40
N PRO A 123 -5.26 7.28 11.61
CA PRO A 123 -5.65 8.62 12.04
C PRO A 123 -7.14 8.69 12.44
N THR A 124 -7.96 7.74 11.98
CA THR A 124 -9.39 7.66 12.29
C THR A 124 -9.71 6.92 13.60
N GLY A 125 -8.71 6.33 14.27
CA GLY A 125 -8.90 5.51 15.48
C GLY A 125 -9.45 4.10 15.20
N LEU A 126 -9.69 3.75 13.94
CA LEU A 126 -10.05 2.40 13.53
C LEU A 126 -8.85 1.45 13.58
N PRO A 127 -9.06 0.11 13.67
CA PRO A 127 -7.98 -0.86 13.61
C PRO A 127 -7.10 -0.63 12.36
N ALA A 128 -5.79 -0.49 12.57
CA ALA A 128 -4.82 -0.26 11.50
C ALA A 128 -4.35 -1.57 10.84
N GLU A 129 -5.13 -2.64 10.93
CA GLU A 129 -4.91 -3.92 10.26
C GLU A 129 -5.56 -3.94 8.89
N THR A 130 -5.05 -4.81 8.01
CA THR A 130 -5.73 -5.08 6.74
C THR A 130 -6.39 -6.44 6.82
N SER A 131 -7.72 -6.48 6.85
CA SER A 131 -8.48 -7.73 6.76
C SER A 131 -9.17 -7.82 5.42
N ILE A 132 -8.89 -8.90 4.70
CA ILE A 132 -9.59 -9.30 3.50
C ILE A 132 -10.37 -10.55 3.89
N GLU A 133 -11.69 -10.46 3.92
CA GLU A 133 -12.55 -11.57 4.33
C GLU A 133 -12.71 -12.60 3.20
N ARG A 134 -13.72 -13.48 3.27
CA ARG A 134 -13.96 -14.57 2.30
C ARG A 134 -14.48 -14.08 0.94
N PHE A 135 -14.15 -14.80 -0.13
CA PHE A 135 -14.63 -14.53 -1.49
C PHE A 135 -14.40 -13.11 -2.00
N VAL A 136 -13.31 -12.49 -1.56
CA VAL A 136 -12.91 -11.15 -2.02
C VAL A 136 -12.00 -11.27 -3.23
N THR A 137 -12.32 -10.54 -4.29
CA THR A 137 -11.50 -10.46 -5.50
C THR A 137 -10.80 -9.10 -5.55
N ILE A 138 -9.49 -9.08 -5.35
CA ILE A 138 -8.69 -7.85 -5.43
C ILE A 138 -8.03 -7.77 -6.80
N GLY A 139 -8.46 -6.79 -7.59
CA GLY A 139 -7.99 -6.54 -8.94
C GLY A 139 -6.52 -6.17 -9.03
N ALA A 140 -5.89 -6.49 -10.15
CA ALA A 140 -4.48 -6.22 -10.41
C ALA A 140 -4.09 -4.75 -10.14
N TYR A 141 -2.84 -4.52 -9.71
CA TYR A 141 -2.28 -3.20 -9.38
C TYR A 141 -2.99 -2.44 -8.26
N SER A 142 -3.77 -3.13 -7.41
CA SER A 142 -4.43 -2.47 -6.29
C SER A 142 -3.46 -2.17 -5.15
N LEU A 143 -3.66 -1.05 -4.47
CA LEU A 143 -2.93 -0.65 -3.28
C LEU A 143 -3.88 -0.64 -2.09
N LEU A 144 -3.60 -1.48 -1.10
CA LEU A 144 -4.39 -1.58 0.12
C LEU A 144 -3.56 -1.12 1.31
N ARG A 145 -4.07 -0.15 2.07
CA ARG A 145 -3.45 0.32 3.31
C ARG A 145 -4.43 0.31 4.47
N SER A 146 -4.23 -0.60 5.43
CA SER A 146 -5.05 -0.73 6.65
C SER A 146 -6.55 -0.60 6.40
N CYS A 147 -7.08 -1.43 5.53
CA CYS A 147 -8.49 -1.44 5.16
C CYS A 147 -9.15 -2.76 5.57
N THR A 148 -10.44 -2.69 5.89
CA THR A 148 -11.25 -3.89 6.14
C THR A 148 -12.17 -4.09 4.94
N ILE A 149 -12.08 -5.26 4.32
CA ILE A 149 -12.91 -5.64 3.18
C ILE A 149 -13.73 -6.84 3.63
N GLU A 150 -15.02 -6.63 3.77
CA GLU A 150 -16.00 -7.64 4.17
C GLU A 150 -16.19 -8.73 3.08
N PRO A 151 -16.91 -9.83 3.40
CA PRO A 151 -17.08 -10.92 2.47
C PRO A 151 -17.66 -10.52 1.11
N GLU A 152 -17.30 -11.27 0.08
CA GLU A 152 -17.96 -11.19 -1.23
C GLU A 152 -17.90 -9.78 -1.83
N CYS A 153 -16.71 -9.16 -1.80
CA CYS A 153 -16.45 -7.87 -2.43
C CYS A 153 -15.57 -8.02 -3.68
N ILE A 154 -15.76 -7.13 -4.65
CA ILE A 154 -14.87 -6.99 -5.80
C ILE A 154 -14.19 -5.63 -5.73
N ILE A 155 -12.87 -5.64 -5.69
CA ILE A 155 -12.04 -4.45 -5.81
C ILE A 155 -11.52 -4.40 -7.24
N GLY A 156 -11.92 -3.41 -8.02
CA GLY A 156 -11.49 -3.25 -9.40
C GLY A 156 -9.98 -3.07 -9.53
N GLN A 157 -9.48 -3.25 -10.75
CA GLN A 157 -8.07 -3.07 -11.07
C GLN A 157 -7.61 -1.63 -10.76
N HIS A 158 -6.36 -1.46 -10.35
CA HIS A 158 -5.77 -0.15 -10.09
C HIS A 158 -6.50 0.65 -8.99
N SER A 159 -7.18 -0.03 -8.07
CA SER A 159 -7.88 0.63 -6.97
C SER A 159 -6.94 0.94 -5.81
N ILE A 160 -7.23 2.02 -5.09
CA ILE A 160 -6.43 2.45 -3.94
C ILE A 160 -7.35 2.59 -2.73
N LEU A 161 -7.12 1.77 -1.70
CA LEU A 161 -7.85 1.84 -0.44
C LEU A 161 -6.93 2.39 0.65
N MET A 162 -7.39 3.46 1.30
CA MET A 162 -6.66 4.16 2.35
C MET A 162 -7.08 3.70 3.75
N GLU A 163 -6.35 4.19 4.75
CA GLU A 163 -6.43 3.77 6.15
C GLU A 163 -7.84 3.91 6.73
N GLY A 164 -8.30 2.85 7.39
CA GLY A 164 -9.63 2.81 8.01
C GLY A 164 -10.79 2.80 7.03
N SER A 165 -10.55 2.57 5.72
CA SER A 165 -11.65 2.31 4.80
C SER A 165 -12.29 0.96 5.09
N LEU A 166 -13.63 0.95 5.07
CA LEU A 166 -14.45 -0.24 5.24
C LEU A 166 -15.25 -0.46 3.96
N VAL A 167 -15.02 -1.58 3.30
CA VAL A 167 -15.83 -2.03 2.17
C VAL A 167 -16.75 -3.11 2.68
N GLU A 168 -18.05 -2.83 2.68
CA GLU A 168 -19.04 -3.78 3.20
C GLU A 168 -19.38 -4.88 2.21
N THR A 169 -20.04 -5.91 2.74
CA THR A 169 -20.40 -7.13 2.03
C THR A 169 -21.10 -6.82 0.69
N HIS A 170 -20.81 -7.62 -0.35
CA HIS A 170 -21.41 -7.45 -1.67
C HIS A 170 -21.15 -6.06 -2.31
N SER A 171 -20.06 -5.38 -1.97
CA SER A 171 -19.73 -4.11 -2.62
C SER A 171 -18.79 -4.31 -3.81
N ILE A 172 -18.94 -3.48 -4.83
CA ILE A 172 -18.07 -3.49 -6.01
C ILE A 172 -17.43 -2.11 -6.18
N LEU A 173 -16.10 -2.08 -6.25
CA LEU A 173 -15.35 -0.92 -6.69
C LEU A 173 -14.97 -1.08 -8.15
N GLU A 174 -15.28 -0.10 -8.99
CA GLU A 174 -14.79 -0.07 -10.36
C GLU A 174 -13.28 0.15 -10.43
N ALA A 175 -12.71 -0.13 -11.60
CA ALA A 175 -11.30 0.10 -11.86
C ALA A 175 -10.90 1.57 -11.63
N GLY A 176 -9.73 1.79 -11.06
CA GLY A 176 -9.21 3.13 -10.77
C GLY A 176 -9.89 3.84 -9.60
N SER A 177 -10.70 3.13 -8.80
CA SER A 177 -11.38 3.71 -7.64
C SER A 177 -10.39 4.05 -6.52
N VAL A 178 -10.50 5.25 -5.96
CA VAL A 178 -9.66 5.69 -4.82
C VAL A 178 -10.54 6.00 -3.62
N VAL A 179 -10.48 5.12 -2.61
CA VAL A 179 -11.26 5.24 -1.38
C VAL A 179 -10.48 6.06 -0.35
N PRO A 180 -10.98 7.24 0.06
CA PRO A 180 -10.29 8.08 1.03
C PRO A 180 -10.28 7.45 2.43
N PRO A 181 -9.37 7.90 3.33
CA PRO A 181 -9.28 7.36 4.68
C PRO A 181 -10.60 7.45 5.45
N GLY A 182 -10.95 6.41 6.20
CA GLY A 182 -12.18 6.36 7.02
C GLY A 182 -13.49 6.26 6.24
N ARG A 183 -13.44 6.14 4.90
CA ARG A 183 -14.66 6.02 4.10
C ARG A 183 -15.23 4.62 4.21
N ARG A 184 -16.52 4.55 4.54
CA ARG A 184 -17.34 3.34 4.49
C ARG A 184 -18.08 3.28 3.16
N ILE A 185 -17.97 2.16 2.47
CA ILE A 185 -18.72 1.80 1.27
C ILE A 185 -19.85 0.85 1.72
N PRO A 186 -21.12 1.27 1.63
CA PRO A 186 -22.25 0.46 2.07
C PRO A 186 -22.46 -0.81 1.24
N THR A 187 -23.08 -1.79 1.89
CA THR A 187 -23.43 -3.11 1.36
C THR A 187 -24.21 -3.00 0.04
N GLY A 188 -23.83 -3.78 -0.98
CA GLY A 188 -24.59 -3.89 -2.22
C GLY A 188 -24.49 -2.66 -3.14
N GLU A 189 -23.51 -1.79 -2.93
CA GLU A 189 -23.31 -0.59 -3.75
C GLU A 189 -22.13 -0.73 -4.72
N LEU A 190 -22.27 -0.10 -5.88
CA LEU A 190 -21.20 0.09 -6.86
C LEU A 190 -20.64 1.50 -6.74
N TRP A 191 -19.32 1.58 -6.56
CA TRP A 191 -18.59 2.84 -6.38
C TRP A 191 -17.49 2.96 -7.44
N ALA A 192 -17.26 4.20 -7.88
CA ALA A 192 -16.26 4.49 -8.91
C ALA A 192 -15.58 5.85 -8.71
N GLY A 193 -14.41 5.99 -9.31
CA GLY A 193 -13.71 7.28 -9.48
C GLY A 193 -12.68 7.61 -8.40
N ASN A 194 -12.03 8.76 -8.59
CA ASN A 194 -10.98 9.29 -7.72
C ASN A 194 -11.30 10.75 -7.34
N PRO A 195 -11.84 11.03 -6.15
CA PRO A 195 -12.19 10.09 -5.07
C PRO A 195 -13.43 9.25 -5.41
N ALA A 196 -13.54 8.08 -4.79
CA ALA A 196 -14.63 7.13 -5.00
C ALA A 196 -15.98 7.74 -4.60
N ARG A 197 -16.97 7.60 -5.50
CA ARG A 197 -18.35 8.05 -5.29
C ARG A 197 -19.32 6.92 -5.60
N PHE A 198 -20.46 6.96 -4.94
CA PHE A 198 -21.59 6.11 -5.26
C PHE A 198 -22.03 6.33 -6.71
N VAL A 199 -22.21 5.24 -7.44
CA VAL A 199 -22.73 5.25 -8.81
C VAL A 199 -24.16 4.73 -8.82
N ARG A 200 -24.37 3.52 -8.28
CA ARG A 200 -25.67 2.84 -8.24
C ARG A 200 -25.66 1.68 -7.24
N ALA A 201 -26.84 1.19 -6.91
CA ALA A 201 -26.99 -0.11 -6.26
C ALA A 201 -26.71 -1.25 -7.25
N LEU A 202 -26.21 -2.37 -6.74
CA LEU A 202 -26.00 -3.58 -7.50
C LEU A 202 -27.31 -4.32 -7.76
N THR A 203 -27.35 -5.04 -8.87
CA THR A 203 -28.45 -5.97 -9.14
C THR A 203 -28.23 -7.27 -8.38
N HIS A 204 -29.31 -8.04 -8.20
CA HIS A 204 -29.22 -9.35 -7.54
C HIS A 204 -28.36 -10.33 -8.35
N GLU A 205 -28.39 -10.23 -9.68
CA GLU A 205 -27.57 -11.04 -10.57
C GLU A 205 -26.07 -10.77 -10.34
N GLU A 206 -25.67 -9.50 -10.31
CA GLU A 206 -24.28 -9.09 -10.03
C GLU A 206 -23.81 -9.63 -8.66
N THR A 207 -24.68 -9.52 -7.65
CA THR A 207 -24.37 -10.00 -6.30
C THR A 207 -24.11 -11.51 -6.26
N LEU A 208 -24.91 -12.30 -7.01
CA LEU A 208 -24.75 -13.75 -7.12
C LEU A 208 -23.53 -14.16 -7.96
N GLU A 209 -23.00 -13.28 -8.81
CA GLU A 209 -21.82 -13.55 -9.63
C GLU A 209 -20.50 -13.38 -8.86
N ILE A 210 -20.47 -12.53 -7.82
CA ILE A 210 -19.27 -12.26 -7.03
C ILE A 210 -18.59 -13.56 -6.51
N PRO A 211 -19.29 -14.46 -5.80
CA PRO A 211 -18.66 -15.70 -5.32
C PRO A 211 -18.29 -16.65 -6.47
N LYS A 212 -19.04 -16.64 -7.59
CA LYS A 212 -18.71 -17.48 -8.76
C LYS A 212 -17.37 -17.07 -9.37
N LEU A 213 -17.12 -15.76 -9.46
CA LEU A 213 -15.84 -15.23 -9.92
C LEU A 213 -14.69 -15.64 -8.99
N ALA A 214 -14.88 -15.52 -7.67
CA ALA A 214 -13.88 -15.91 -6.69
C ALA A 214 -13.51 -17.41 -6.79
N VAL A 215 -14.51 -18.28 -6.97
CA VAL A 215 -14.28 -19.73 -7.16
C VAL A 215 -13.60 -20.02 -8.49
N ALA A 216 -13.99 -19.35 -9.59
CA ALA A 216 -13.34 -19.53 -10.89
C ALA A 216 -11.85 -19.16 -10.84
N ILE A 217 -11.48 -18.09 -10.13
CA ILE A 217 -10.07 -17.71 -9.93
C ILE A 217 -9.37 -18.73 -9.02
N ASN A 218 -10.05 -19.26 -8.01
CA ASN A 218 -9.49 -20.31 -7.16
C ASN A 218 -9.17 -21.58 -7.97
N ASP A 219 -10.05 -22.00 -8.88
CA ASP A 219 -9.79 -23.16 -9.74
C ASP A 219 -8.58 -22.92 -10.66
N LEU A 220 -8.46 -21.73 -11.25
CA LEU A 220 -7.25 -21.35 -11.98
C LEU A 220 -6.00 -21.35 -11.09
N SER A 221 -6.13 -20.95 -9.82
CA SER A 221 -5.03 -20.97 -8.87
C SER A 221 -4.58 -22.40 -8.53
N LYS A 222 -5.48 -23.38 -8.54
CA LYS A 222 -5.14 -24.81 -8.36
C LYS A 222 -4.36 -25.35 -9.54
N GLU A 223 -4.72 -24.97 -10.76
CA GLU A 223 -3.96 -25.32 -11.97
C GLU A 223 -2.53 -24.81 -11.85
N HIS A 224 -2.34 -23.54 -11.49
CA HIS A 224 -1.01 -22.98 -11.26
C HIS A 224 -0.28 -23.65 -10.10
N PHE A 225 -0.98 -23.94 -8.99
CA PHE A 225 -0.40 -24.62 -7.85
C PHE A 225 0.14 -26.01 -8.22
N SER A 226 -0.57 -26.74 -9.10
CA SER A 226 -0.16 -28.07 -9.57
C SER A 226 1.14 -28.07 -10.39
N GLU A 227 1.49 -26.95 -11.01
CA GLU A 227 2.75 -26.77 -11.75
C GLU A 227 3.97 -26.63 -10.81
N PHE A 228 3.75 -26.31 -9.54
CA PHE A 228 4.83 -26.12 -8.56
C PHE A 228 4.99 -27.34 -7.65
N LEU A 229 6.21 -27.88 -7.62
CA LEU A 229 6.61 -28.86 -6.60
C LEU A 229 6.96 -28.16 -5.28
N PRO A 230 6.83 -28.85 -4.12
CA PRO A 230 7.15 -28.28 -2.80
C PRO A 230 8.59 -27.78 -2.67
N TYR A 231 9.54 -28.46 -3.32
CA TYR A 231 10.96 -28.10 -3.32
C TYR A 231 11.40 -27.74 -4.74
N SER A 232 12.21 -26.68 -4.84
CA SER A 232 12.80 -26.26 -6.10
C SER A 232 14.14 -26.97 -6.34
N THR A 233 14.49 -27.15 -7.61
CA THR A 233 15.78 -27.75 -8.05
C THR A 233 16.94 -26.76 -8.06
N VAL A 234 16.73 -25.52 -7.59
CA VAL A 234 17.70 -24.41 -7.64
C VAL A 234 18.98 -24.73 -6.86
N TYR A 235 18.92 -25.58 -5.83
CA TYR A 235 20.10 -25.97 -5.06
C TYR A 235 21.17 -26.67 -5.93
N LEU A 236 20.76 -27.43 -6.95
CA LEU A 236 21.68 -28.11 -7.88
C LEU A 236 22.50 -27.10 -8.70
N GLU A 237 21.86 -26.00 -9.11
CA GLU A 237 22.55 -24.91 -9.83
C GLU A 237 23.52 -24.16 -8.91
N VAL A 238 23.15 -23.96 -7.64
CA VAL A 238 24.05 -23.37 -6.64
C VAL A 238 25.26 -24.28 -6.36
N GLU A 239 25.07 -25.59 -6.29
CA GLU A 239 26.18 -26.56 -6.14
C GLU A 239 27.13 -26.55 -7.34
N LYS A 240 26.59 -26.57 -8.57
CA LYS A 240 27.38 -26.41 -9.79
C LYS A 240 28.17 -25.10 -9.79
N LEU A 241 27.53 -24.00 -9.40
CA LEU A 241 28.16 -22.68 -9.28
C LEU A 241 29.31 -22.70 -8.27
N LYS A 242 29.10 -23.24 -7.06
CA LYS A 242 30.14 -23.36 -6.03
C LYS A 242 31.32 -24.21 -6.50
N LYS A 243 31.05 -25.34 -7.17
CA LYS A 243 32.08 -26.21 -7.76
C LYS A 243 32.89 -25.47 -8.82
N SER A 244 32.24 -24.67 -9.67
CA SER A 244 32.93 -23.85 -10.69
C SER A 244 33.84 -22.77 -10.09
N LEU A 245 33.51 -22.30 -8.88
CA LEU A 245 34.30 -21.33 -8.11
C LEU A 245 35.41 -21.99 -7.27
N GLY A 246 35.58 -23.31 -7.34
CA GLY A 246 36.57 -24.05 -6.55
C GLY A 246 36.23 -24.18 -5.06
N ILE A 247 34.97 -23.91 -4.68
CA ILE A 247 34.48 -24.06 -3.31
C ILE A 247 33.99 -25.51 -3.16
N ASN A 248 34.81 -26.34 -2.54
CA ASN A 248 34.41 -27.70 -2.14
C ASN A 248 33.48 -27.61 -0.93
N ILE A 249 32.33 -28.28 -1.00
CA ILE A 249 31.35 -28.45 0.08
C ILE A 249 31.69 -29.73 0.84
#